data_AF-A0A2V7H440-F1
#
_entry.id   AF-A0A2V7H440-F1
#
_cell.length_a   1.000
_cell.length_b   1.000
_cell.length_c   1.000
_cell.angle_alpha   90.00
_cell.angle_beta   90.00
_cell.angle_gamma   90.00
#
_symmetry.space_group_name_H-M   'P 1'
#
loop_
_entity.id
_entity.type
_entity.pdbx_description
1 polymer ?
#
loop_
_entity_poly.entity_id
_entity_poly.type
_entity_poly.pdbx_seq_one_letter_code
_entity_poly.pdbx_strand_id
1 'polypeptide(L)'
;MHVGFCEKAEGKYWNTALLTDRDGRLCGTFRKIHLPGTKAADGFAQVYEPYYFAHGNTGYRVWDCAGAKVGIAICQDRRYPESYRALALQDAEIILIGYNTPISALALDLN
;
A
#
# COMPACT_ATOMS: atom_id res chain seq x y z
N MET A 1 5.51 10.19 10.91
CA MET A 1 4.29 10.45 10.10
C MET A 1 4.11 9.34 9.08
N HIS A 2 2.89 8.89 8.79
CA HIS A 2 2.61 7.91 7.72
C HIS A 2 1.67 8.55 6.68
N VAL A 3 2.10 8.68 5.42
CA VAL A 3 1.36 9.42 4.37
C VAL A 3 1.41 8.68 3.05
N GLY A 4 0.25 8.51 2.41
CA GLY A 4 0.12 8.00 1.05
C GLY A 4 0.20 9.12 0.01
N PHE A 5 0.84 8.85 -1.14
CA PHE A 5 0.96 9.79 -2.26
C PHE A 5 1.13 9.04 -3.60
N CYS A 6 0.87 9.76 -4.69
CA CYS A 6 1.17 9.30 -6.05
C CYS A 6 2.65 9.57 -6.35
N GLU A 7 3.48 8.53 -6.34
CA GLU A 7 4.89 8.63 -6.68
C GLU A 7 5.07 8.62 -8.20
N LYS A 8 5.88 9.55 -8.73
CA LYS A 8 6.33 9.53 -10.12
C LYS A 8 7.83 9.29 -10.17
N ALA A 9 8.25 8.19 -10.79
CA ALA A 9 9.66 7.86 -11.03
C ALA A 9 9.79 7.01 -12.30
N GLU A 10 10.94 7.04 -12.97
CA GLU A 10 11.24 6.16 -14.12
C GLU A 10 10.13 6.12 -15.20
N GLY A 11 9.41 7.24 -15.41
CA GLY A 11 8.31 7.33 -16.37
C GLY A 11 7.03 6.57 -15.97
N LYS A 12 6.95 6.05 -14.75
CA LYS A 12 5.78 5.33 -14.19
C LYS A 12 5.25 6.02 -12.94
N TYR A 13 4.09 5.54 -12.51
CA TYR A 13 3.43 6.00 -11.29
C TYR A 13 3.22 4.82 -10.33
N TRP A 14 3.34 5.07 -9.03
CA TRP A 14 3.04 4.10 -7.98
C TRP A 14 2.15 4.72 -6.90
N ASN A 15 1.31 3.89 -6.30
CA ASN A 15 0.65 4.21 -5.05
C ASN A 15 1.64 3.91 -3.93
N THR A 16 2.17 4.96 -3.31
CA THR A 16 3.31 4.86 -2.39
C THR A 16 2.94 5.45 -1.04
N ALA A 17 3.42 4.85 0.04
CA ALA A 17 3.38 5.42 1.37
C ALA A 17 4.80 5.71 1.86
N LEU A 18 4.97 6.82 2.58
CA LEU A 18 6.21 7.15 3.31
C LEU A 18 5.97 7.06 4.81
N LEU A 19 7.05 6.74 5.53
CA LEU A 19 7.11 6.75 6.98
C LEU A 19 8.26 7.63 7.45
N THR A 20 7.97 8.57 8.35
CA THR A 20 8.96 9.39 9.05
C THR A 20 8.90 9.19 10.56
N ASP A 21 10.00 9.42 11.25
CA ASP A 21 10.03 9.48 12.71
C ASP A 21 9.60 10.85 13.25
N ARG A 22 9.81 11.05 14.56
CA ARG A 22 9.40 12.25 15.29
C ARG A 22 10.18 13.50 14.89
N ASP A 23 11.40 13.33 14.40
CA ASP A 23 12.28 14.41 13.99
C ASP A 23 12.16 14.71 12.49
N GLY A 24 11.25 14.00 11.79
CA GLY A 24 11.00 14.17 10.38
C GLY A 24 11.97 13.40 9.47
N ARG A 25 12.87 12.57 10.02
CA ARG A 25 13.75 11.72 9.21
C ARG A 25 12.90 10.67 8.49
N LEU A 26 13.18 10.49 7.19
CA LEU A 26 12.57 9.43 6.40
C LEU A 26 13.07 8.06 6.90
N CYS A 27 12.17 7.26 7.43
CA CYS A 27 12.44 5.87 7.82
C CYS A 27 12.39 4.95 6.60
N GLY A 28 11.39 5.14 5.73
CA GLY A 28 11.22 4.30 4.56
C GLY A 28 10.03 4.65 3.69
N THR A 29 9.94 3.98 2.55
CA THR A 29 8.83 4.06 1.60
C THR A 29 8.40 2.67 1.16
N PHE A 30 7.11 2.53 0.84
CA PHE A 30 6.50 1.29 0.38
C PHE A 30 5.62 1.55 -0.83
N ARG A 31 5.84 0.82 -1.94
CA ARG A 31 4.98 0.85 -3.13
C ARG A 31 3.96 -0.27 -3.03
N LYS A 32 2.66 0.06 -3.16
CA LYS A 32 1.53 -0.87 -3.06
C LYS A 32 1.70 -2.06 -4.00
N ILE A 33 1.51 -3.27 -3.49
CA ILE A 33 1.73 -4.50 -4.25
C ILE A 33 0.45 -4.96 -4.94
N HIS A 34 -0.65 -5.10 -4.19
CA HIS A 34 -1.91 -5.58 -4.74
C HIS A 34 -2.77 -4.41 -5.23
N LEU A 35 -2.97 -4.28 -6.54
CA LEU A 35 -3.80 -3.22 -7.12
C LEU A 35 -5.23 -3.75 -7.37
N PRO A 36 -6.27 -3.22 -6.70
CA PRO A 36 -7.65 -3.67 -6.88
C PRO A 36 -8.27 -3.10 -8.16
N GLY A 37 -9.24 -3.83 -8.72
CA GLY A 37 -10.06 -3.37 -9.83
C GLY A 37 -9.43 -3.62 -11.20
N THR A 38 -9.82 -2.84 -12.21
CA THR A 38 -9.51 -3.15 -13.62
C THR A 38 -8.74 -2.02 -14.30
N LYS A 39 -8.19 -2.29 -15.49
CA LYS A 39 -7.53 -1.27 -16.32
C LYS A 39 -8.49 -0.46 -17.17
N ALA A 40 -9.62 -1.05 -17.57
CA ALA A 40 -10.55 -0.45 -18.51
C ALA A 40 -11.88 -0.17 -17.82
N ALA A 41 -12.47 0.98 -18.12
CA ALA A 41 -13.83 1.28 -17.71
C ALA A 41 -14.79 0.23 -18.28
N ASP A 42 -15.45 -0.51 -17.41
CA ASP A 42 -16.46 -1.51 -17.76
C ASP A 42 -17.88 -1.01 -17.44
N GLY A 43 -18.00 0.19 -16.87
CA GLY A 43 -19.27 0.79 -16.44
C GLY A 43 -19.78 0.31 -15.08
N PHE A 44 -19.08 -0.63 -14.45
CA PHE A 44 -19.48 -1.24 -13.17
C PHE A 44 -18.44 -1.02 -12.07
N ALA A 45 -17.16 -1.26 -12.37
CA ALA A 45 -16.06 -1.05 -11.45
C ALA A 45 -15.94 0.45 -11.08
N GLN A 46 -15.70 0.71 -9.79
CA GLN A 46 -15.43 2.05 -9.28
C GLN A 46 -13.93 2.24 -8.95
N VAL A 47 -13.12 1.20 -9.18
CA VAL A 47 -11.72 1.16 -8.81
C VAL A 47 -10.90 0.75 -10.02
N TYR A 48 -10.00 1.65 -10.43
CA TYR A 48 -9.17 1.48 -11.64
C TYR A 48 -7.68 1.59 -11.34
N GLU A 49 -7.24 1.14 -10.17
CA GLU A 49 -5.84 1.31 -9.76
C GLU A 49 -4.82 0.73 -10.74
N PRO A 50 -5.05 -0.44 -11.38
CA PRO A 50 -4.15 -0.97 -12.40
C PRO A 50 -4.01 -0.11 -13.66
N TYR A 51 -4.94 0.83 -13.91
CA TYR A 51 -4.81 1.81 -14.99
C TYR A 51 -3.79 2.90 -14.64
N TYR A 52 -3.77 3.33 -13.37
CA TYR A 52 -2.96 4.46 -12.92
C TYR A 52 -1.57 4.06 -12.41
N PHE A 53 -1.47 2.92 -11.73
CA PHE A 53 -0.27 2.56 -10.98
C PHE A 53 0.37 1.28 -11.49
N ALA A 54 1.70 1.25 -11.45
CA ALA A 54 2.46 0.02 -11.56
C ALA A 54 2.42 -0.75 -10.23
N HIS A 55 2.54 -2.08 -10.31
CA HIS A 55 2.73 -2.91 -9.12
C HIS A 55 4.03 -2.54 -8.40
N GLY A 56 3.97 -2.52 -7.07
CA GLY A 56 5.10 -2.21 -6.21
C GLY A 56 6.25 -3.18 -6.39
N ASN A 57 7.47 -2.64 -6.40
CA ASN A 57 8.72 -3.37 -6.60
C ASN A 57 9.68 -3.25 -5.40
N THR A 58 9.23 -2.71 -4.27
CA THR A 58 10.04 -2.57 -3.04
C THR A 58 10.05 -3.82 -2.17
N GLY A 59 9.03 -4.68 -2.35
CA GLY A 59 8.70 -5.77 -1.43
C GLY A 59 8.10 -5.26 -0.11
N TYR A 60 7.56 -6.18 0.70
CA TYR A 60 7.20 -5.89 2.09
C TYR A 60 8.47 -5.74 2.93
N ARG A 61 8.57 -4.64 3.66
CA ARG A 61 9.74 -4.30 4.50
C ARG A 61 9.28 -3.76 5.85
N VAL A 62 10.16 -3.91 6.84
CA VAL A 62 10.01 -3.39 8.19
C VAL A 62 11.12 -2.39 8.45
N TRP A 63 10.77 -1.24 9.04
CA TRP A 63 11.70 -0.17 9.37
C TRP A 63 11.73 0.06 10.87
N ASP A 64 12.92 0.38 11.41
CA ASP A 64 12.99 1.00 12.73
C ASP A 64 12.50 2.45 12.63
N CYS A 65 11.41 2.73 13.34
CA CYS A 65 10.81 4.05 13.39
C CYS A 65 10.38 4.36 14.82
N ALA A 66 11.07 5.32 15.44
CA ALA A 66 10.82 5.76 16.81
C ALA A 66 10.91 4.61 17.85
N GLY A 67 11.85 3.68 17.65
CA GLY A 67 12.10 2.57 18.58
C GLY A 67 11.12 1.40 18.45
N ALA A 68 10.36 1.35 17.36
CA ALA A 68 9.49 0.23 17.02
C ALA A 68 9.79 -0.27 15.60
N LYS A 69 9.65 -1.58 15.38
CA LYS A 69 9.70 -2.24 14.08
C LYS A 69 8.36 -2.08 13.36
N VAL A 70 8.29 -1.12 12.44
CA VAL A 70 7.06 -0.74 11.73
C VAL A 70 7.05 -1.28 10.31
N GLY A 71 6.04 -2.09 9.99
CA GLY A 71 5.71 -2.51 8.62
C GLY A 71 4.63 -1.62 7.99
N ILE A 72 4.60 -1.56 6.66
CA ILE A 72 3.59 -0.81 5.90
C ILE A 72 2.95 -1.73 4.86
N ALA A 73 1.62 -1.63 4.74
CA ALA A 73 0.84 -2.19 3.65
C ALA A 73 -0.21 -1.17 3.20
N ILE A 74 -0.74 -1.27 1.97
CA ILE A 74 -1.69 -0.27 1.46
C ILE A 74 -2.96 -0.93 0.95
N CYS A 75 -4.10 -0.52 1.51
CA CYS A 75 -5.44 -0.82 1.03
C CYS A 75 -5.67 -2.30 0.70
N GLN A 76 -5.64 -2.69 -0.57
CA GLN A 76 -5.95 -4.05 -1.00
C GLN A 76 -4.95 -5.08 -0.47
N ASP A 77 -3.72 -4.67 -0.12
CA ASP A 77 -2.76 -5.55 0.57
C ASP A 77 -3.34 -6.17 1.84
N ARG A 78 -4.30 -5.50 2.51
CA ARG A 78 -4.99 -5.98 3.72
C ARG A 78 -5.88 -7.21 3.49
N ARG A 79 -6.16 -7.56 2.23
CA ARG A 79 -6.98 -8.72 1.86
C ARG A 79 -6.15 -10.01 1.76
N TYR A 80 -4.83 -9.89 1.76
CA TYR A 80 -3.91 -11.02 1.59
C TYR A 80 -3.20 -11.31 2.92
N PRO A 81 -3.46 -12.46 3.56
CA PRO A 81 -2.76 -12.89 4.77
C PRO A 81 -1.24 -12.93 4.60
N GLU A 82 -0.76 -13.18 3.39
CA GLU A 82 0.64 -13.19 2.99
C GLU A 82 1.31 -11.84 3.23
N SER A 83 0.60 -10.71 3.04
CA SER A 83 1.11 -9.38 3.33
C SER A 83 1.48 -9.24 4.81
N TYR A 84 0.56 -9.66 5.69
CA TYR A 84 0.79 -9.64 7.13
C TYR A 84 1.88 -10.62 7.54
N ARG A 85 1.87 -11.83 6.97
CA ARG A 85 2.88 -12.85 7.26
C ARG A 85 4.28 -12.39 6.85
N ALA A 86 4.42 -11.78 5.67
CA ALA A 86 5.70 -11.29 5.17
C ALA A 86 6.29 -10.20 6.07
N LEU A 87 5.45 -9.31 6.63
CA LEU A 87 5.88 -8.30 7.59
C LEU A 87 6.17 -8.92 8.98
N ALA A 88 5.33 -9.84 9.45
CA ALA A 88 5.51 -10.50 10.75
C ALA A 88 6.78 -11.37 10.80
N LEU A 89 7.15 -12.04 9.70
CA LEU A 89 8.40 -12.81 9.59
C LEU A 89 9.65 -11.92 9.63
N GLN A 90 9.49 -10.61 9.46
CA GLN A 90 10.55 -9.60 9.60
C GLN A 90 10.50 -8.89 10.97
N ASP A 91 9.79 -9.48 11.94
CA ASP A 91 9.56 -8.96 13.30
C ASP A 91 8.79 -7.63 13.35
N ALA A 92 7.85 -7.38 12.43
CA ALA A 92 6.98 -6.21 12.55
C ALA A 92 6.21 -6.23 13.89
N GLU A 93 6.39 -5.21 14.72
CA GLU A 93 5.64 -4.99 15.96
C GLU A 93 4.33 -4.23 15.67
N ILE A 94 4.36 -3.36 14.67
CA ILE A 94 3.23 -2.55 14.23
C ILE A 94 3.13 -2.63 12.71
N ILE A 95 1.93 -2.85 12.18
CA ILE A 95 1.65 -2.77 10.74
C ILE A 95 0.69 -1.61 10.50
N LEU A 96 1.14 -0.61 9.75
CA LEU A 96 0.32 0.53 9.35
C LEU A 96 -0.32 0.27 8.00
N ILE A 97 -1.64 0.50 7.91
CA ILE A 97 -2.41 0.26 6.68
C ILE A 97 -3.25 1.48 6.35
N GLY A 98 -2.79 2.28 5.38
CA GLY A 98 -3.61 3.32 4.77
C GLY A 98 -4.56 2.71 3.74
N TYR A 99 -5.86 3.01 3.81
CA TYR A 99 -6.83 2.47 2.86
C TYR A 99 -7.98 3.43 2.57
N ASN A 100 -8.59 3.26 1.41
CA ASN A 100 -9.89 3.83 1.06
C ASN A 100 -10.75 2.69 0.53
N THR A 101 -11.94 2.50 1.08
CA THR A 101 -12.84 1.42 0.67
C THR A 101 -14.25 2.02 0.60
N PRO A 102 -14.89 2.07 -0.58
CA PRO A 102 -16.26 2.56 -0.68
C PRO A 102 -17.22 1.61 0.05
N ILE A 103 -18.34 2.16 0.53
CA ILE A 103 -19.35 1.40 1.29
C ILE A 103 -20.23 0.52 0.37
N SER A 104 -20.29 0.76 -0.95
CA SER A 104 -21.18 0.00 -1.83
C SER A 104 -20.60 -1.37 -2.22
N ALA A 105 -21.43 -2.42 -2.08
CA ALA A 105 -21.09 -3.80 -2.43
C ALA A 105 -20.69 -3.96 -3.90
N LEU A 106 -21.34 -3.21 -4.79
CA LEU A 106 -21.09 -3.23 -6.25
C LEU A 106 -19.65 -2.83 -6.63
N ALA A 107 -18.91 -2.16 -5.75
CA ALA A 107 -17.54 -1.71 -6.03
C ALA A 107 -16.45 -2.74 -5.66
N LEU A 108 -16.79 -3.81 -4.93
CA LEU A 108 -15.80 -4.75 -4.36
C LEU A 108 -15.93 -6.19 -4.86
N ASP A 109 -17.07 -6.57 -5.43
CA ASP A 109 -17.41 -7.97 -5.75
C ASP A 109 -16.87 -8.49 -7.11
N LEU A 110 -15.82 -7.87 -7.65
CA LEU A 110 -15.18 -8.29 -8.91
C LEU A 110 -13.71 -8.75 -8.76
N ASN A 111 -13.27 -9.10 -7.54
CA ASN A 111 -11.98 -9.76 -7.32
C ASN A 111 -12.16 -11.23 -6.96
#